data_AF-A0A2G2VQ81-F1
#
_entry.id   AF-A0A2G2VQ81-F1
#
_cell.length_a   1.000
_cell.length_b   1.000
_cell.length_c   1.000
_cell.angle_alpha   90.00
_cell.angle_beta   90.00
_cell.angle_gamma   90.00
#
_symmetry.space_group_name_H-M   'P 1'
#
loop_
_entity.id
_entity.type
_entity.pdbx_description
1 polymer ?
#
loop_
_entity_poly.entity_id
_entity_poly.type
_entity_poly.pdbx_seq_one_letter_code
_entity_poly.pdbx_strand_id
1 'polypeptide(L)'
;MLSYNDLPAHLKQCFAYCAIYPKDYQFCKEQVIHLWIANGLVQQLHSCNKYFNELRSRSLFESVPESSERDGRKFLMHDLVNDLAQTASSKLSVRLEECQGSHILEQSRHMSYSVGKGGDFVKLKPLIKSEQQEGAA
;
A
#
# COMPACT_ATOMS: atom_id res chain seq x y z
N MET A 1 -12.13 15.91 -4.22
CA MET A 1 -11.88 14.85 -3.23
C MET A 1 -11.59 15.47 -1.86
N LEU A 2 -12.63 15.83 -1.11
CA LEU A 2 -12.47 16.34 0.27
C LEU A 2 -12.22 15.17 1.24
N SER A 3 -12.93 14.08 1.04
CA SER A 3 -12.86 12.82 1.81
C SER A 3 -11.44 12.34 2.17
N TYR A 4 -10.50 12.32 1.21
CA TYR A 4 -9.11 11.91 1.45
C TYR A 4 -8.24 13.00 2.10
N ASN A 5 -8.39 14.26 1.69
CA ASN A 5 -7.57 15.36 2.22
C ASN A 5 -7.80 15.56 3.71
N ASP A 6 -9.02 15.27 4.17
CA ASP A 6 -9.43 15.36 5.58
C ASP A 6 -9.11 14.10 6.40
N LEU A 7 -8.40 13.12 5.81
CA LEU A 7 -7.97 11.94 6.57
C LEU A 7 -6.79 12.26 7.49
N PRO A 8 -6.80 11.74 8.72
CA PRO A 8 -5.61 11.67 9.56
C PRO A 8 -4.45 10.95 8.85
N ALA A 9 -3.20 11.30 9.20
CA ALA A 9 -2.01 10.77 8.54
C ALA A 9 -1.92 9.23 8.53
N HIS A 10 -2.29 8.58 9.63
CA HIS A 10 -2.29 7.11 9.74
C HIS A 10 -3.29 6.45 8.77
N LEU A 11 -4.46 7.06 8.58
CA LEU A 11 -5.47 6.58 7.64
C LEU A 11 -5.07 6.83 6.19
N LYS A 12 -4.42 7.97 5.91
CA LYS A 12 -3.85 8.23 4.57
C LYS A 12 -2.82 7.17 4.18
N GLN A 13 -1.97 6.76 5.13
CA GLN A 13 -1.00 5.69 4.93
C GLN A 13 -1.69 4.34 4.69
N CYS A 14 -2.65 3.96 5.54
CA CYS A 14 -3.43 2.73 5.37
C CYS A 14 -4.13 2.67 4.00
N PHE A 15 -4.77 3.77 3.59
CA PHE A 15 -5.45 3.90 2.31
C PHE A 15 -4.48 3.79 1.13
N ALA A 16 -3.31 4.42 1.20
CA ALA A 16 -2.31 4.36 0.13
C ALA A 16 -1.83 2.92 -0.14
N TYR A 17 -1.65 2.10 0.91
CA TYR A 17 -1.30 0.69 0.73
C TYR A 17 -2.37 -0.14 0.02
N CYS A 18 -3.64 0.29 0.08
CA CYS A 18 -4.71 -0.37 -0.67
C CYS A 18 -4.55 -0.22 -2.19
N ALA A 19 -3.66 0.64 -2.69
CA ALA A 19 -3.31 0.74 -4.11
C ALA A 19 -2.80 -0.58 -4.73
N ILE A 20 -2.44 -1.57 -3.91
CA ILE A 20 -2.11 -2.92 -4.38
C ILE A 20 -3.30 -3.62 -5.06
N TYR A 21 -4.53 -3.26 -4.70
CA TYR A 21 -5.73 -3.84 -5.30
C TYR A 21 -5.95 -3.23 -6.69
N PRO A 22 -6.12 -4.05 -7.74
CA PRO A 22 -6.46 -3.54 -9.06
C PRO A 22 -7.79 -2.78 -9.09
N LYS A 23 -8.02 -2.04 -10.17
CA LYS A 23 -9.33 -1.46 -10.48
C LYS A 23 -10.41 -2.54 -10.55
N ASP A 24 -11.60 -2.22 -10.06
CA ASP A 24 -12.75 -3.13 -9.91
C ASP A 24 -12.50 -4.39 -9.06
N TYR A 25 -11.36 -4.48 -8.35
CA TYR A 25 -11.08 -5.63 -7.50
C TYR A 25 -11.99 -5.62 -6.27
N GLN A 26 -12.76 -6.68 -6.12
CA GLN A 26 -13.59 -6.91 -4.95
C GLN A 26 -12.77 -7.59 -3.84
N PHE A 27 -12.66 -6.94 -2.69
CA PHE A 27 -11.96 -7.46 -1.52
C PHE A 27 -12.92 -7.62 -0.33
N CYS A 28 -12.62 -8.55 0.57
CA CYS A 28 -13.27 -8.59 1.87
C CYS A 28 -12.51 -7.70 2.87
N LYS A 29 -13.20 -7.35 3.97
CA LYS A 29 -12.64 -6.50 5.02
C LYS A 29 -11.37 -7.10 5.63
N GLU A 30 -11.36 -8.42 5.82
CA GLU A 30 -10.27 -9.16 6.45
C GLU A 30 -8.98 -9.08 5.64
N GLN A 31 -9.07 -9.09 4.30
CA GLN A 31 -7.90 -8.92 3.42
C GLN A 31 -7.21 -7.57 3.65
N VAL A 32 -7.98 -6.49 3.75
CA VAL A 32 -7.44 -5.14 3.99
C VAL A 32 -6.83 -5.03 5.38
N ILE A 33 -7.49 -5.60 6.39
CA ILE A 33 -6.96 -5.62 7.76
C ILE A 33 -5.64 -6.39 7.84
N HIS A 34 -5.55 -7.55 7.21
CA HIS A 34 -4.31 -8.33 7.15
C HIS A 34 -3.21 -7.60 6.41
N LEU A 35 -3.53 -6.91 5.31
CA LEU A 35 -2.56 -6.06 4.59
C LEU A 35 -1.96 -5.00 5.53
N TRP A 36 -2.79 -4.31 6.31
CA TRP A 36 -2.32 -3.28 7.24
C TRP A 36 -1.48 -3.84 8.39
N ILE A 37 -1.88 -4.99 8.95
CA ILE A 37 -1.14 -5.64 10.03
C ILE A 37 0.21 -6.15 9.51
N ALA A 38 0.24 -6.83 8.35
CA ALA A 38 1.44 -7.38 7.76
C ALA A 38 2.49 -6.30 7.41
N ASN A 39 2.04 -5.10 7.08
CA ASN A 39 2.91 -3.95 6.78
C ASN A 39 3.18 -3.06 8.01
N GLY A 40 2.76 -3.49 9.21
CA GLY A 40 3.00 -2.75 10.45
C GLY A 40 2.28 -1.40 10.55
N LEU A 41 1.27 -1.15 9.71
CA LEU A 41 0.52 0.12 9.66
C LEU A 41 -0.42 0.26 10.86
N VAL A 42 -0.93 -0.87 11.36
CA VAL A 42 -1.80 -0.95 12.52
C VAL A 42 -1.43 -2.18 13.35
N GLN A 43 -1.16 -1.98 14.64
CA GLN A 43 -0.76 -3.07 15.55
C GLN A 43 -1.94 -3.70 16.30
N GLN A 44 -3.04 -2.96 16.47
CA GLN A 44 -4.20 -3.38 17.25
C GLN A 44 -5.40 -3.68 16.34
N LEU A 45 -5.90 -4.93 16.39
CA LEU A 45 -7.01 -5.39 15.57
C LEU A 45 -8.30 -4.56 15.76
N HIS A 46 -8.54 -4.06 16.98
CA HIS A 46 -9.69 -3.19 17.24
C HIS A 46 -9.62 -1.87 16.46
N SER A 47 -8.40 -1.38 16.19
CA SER A 47 -8.17 -0.11 15.50
C SER A 47 -8.36 -0.30 14.00
N CYS A 48 -7.95 -1.47 13.46
CA CYS A 48 -8.18 -1.82 12.06
C CYS A 48 -9.66 -1.76 11.70
N ASN A 49 -10.55 -2.25 12.57
CA ASN A 49 -11.99 -2.19 12.36
C ASN A 49 -12.52 -0.75 12.30
N LYS A 50 -12.04 0.12 13.20
CA LYS A 50 -12.42 1.55 13.20
C LYS A 50 -11.91 2.24 11.94
N TYR A 51 -10.68 1.97 11.52
CA TYR A 51 -10.06 2.58 10.35
C TYR A 51 -10.80 2.19 9.06
N PHE A 52 -11.10 0.90 8.92
CA PHE A 52 -11.88 0.40 7.79
C PHE A 52 -13.26 1.07 7.72
N ASN A 53 -13.95 1.15 8.87
CA ASN A 53 -15.26 1.80 8.94
C ASN A 53 -15.18 3.29 8.61
N GLU A 54 -14.11 3.98 9.00
CA GLU A 54 -13.91 5.40 8.68
C GLU A 54 -13.70 5.59 7.17
N LEU A 55 -12.82 4.80 6.54
CA LEU A 55 -12.62 4.83 5.08
C LEU A 55 -13.94 4.56 4.33
N ARG A 56 -14.72 3.59 4.80
CA ARG A 56 -16.06 3.31 4.27
C ARG A 56 -17.04 4.47 4.46
N SER A 57 -17.08 5.07 5.65
CA SER A 57 -17.99 6.20 5.96
C SER A 57 -17.73 7.43 5.10
N ARG A 58 -16.51 7.53 4.56
CA ARG A 58 -16.07 8.59 3.66
C ARG A 58 -16.15 8.20 2.18
N SER A 59 -16.85 7.10 1.87
CA SER A 59 -17.04 6.55 0.52
C SER A 59 -15.74 6.20 -0.21
N LEU A 60 -14.66 5.90 0.52
CA LEU A 60 -13.42 5.40 -0.08
C LEU A 60 -13.47 3.89 -0.31
N PHE A 61 -14.24 3.17 0.51
CA PHE A 61 -14.60 1.77 0.28
C PHE A 61 -16.11 1.68 0.11
N GLU A 62 -16.57 1.11 -1.00
CA GLU A 62 -17.99 0.92 -1.27
C GLU A 62 -18.36 -0.55 -1.13
N SER A 63 -19.52 -0.84 -0.54
CA SER A 63 -20.02 -2.21 -0.40
C SER A 63 -20.64 -2.70 -1.71
N VAL A 64 -20.32 -3.93 -2.11
CA VAL A 64 -20.90 -4.56 -3.31
C VAL A 64 -22.29 -5.11 -2.98
N PRO A 65 -23.37 -4.63 -3.66
CA PRO A 65 -24.75 -5.01 -3.32
C PRO A 65 -25.05 -6.50 -3.44
N GLU A 66 -24.43 -7.18 -4.40
CA GLU A 66 -24.68 -8.59 -4.71
C GLU A 66 -23.89 -9.56 -3.83
N SER A 67 -23.04 -9.06 -2.93
CA SER A 67 -22.29 -9.92 -2.01
C SER A 67 -23.19 -10.43 -0.89
N SER A 68 -23.38 -11.76 -0.81
CA SER A 68 -24.15 -12.37 0.27
C SER A 68 -23.36 -12.36 1.58
N GLU A 69 -24.03 -12.22 2.72
CA GLU A 69 -23.35 -12.31 4.03
C GLU A 69 -22.73 -13.70 4.28
N ARG A 70 -23.21 -14.73 3.58
CA ARG A 70 -22.68 -16.10 3.61
C ARG A 70 -21.29 -16.21 2.96
N ASP A 71 -21.04 -15.44 1.91
CA ASP A 71 -19.75 -15.40 1.17
C ASP A 71 -18.79 -14.32 1.73
N GLY A 72 -19.21 -13.62 2.79
CA GLY A 72 -18.53 -12.45 3.31
C GLY A 72 -18.83 -11.20 2.50
N ARG A 73 -19.19 -10.11 3.19
CA ARG A 73 -19.49 -8.82 2.54
C ARG A 73 -18.25 -8.32 1.79
N LYS A 74 -18.41 -8.05 0.49
CA LYS A 74 -17.34 -7.55 -0.38
C LYS A 74 -17.40 -6.03 -0.51
N PHE A 75 -16.23 -5.46 -0.73
CA PHE A 75 -16.01 -4.04 -0.92
C PHE A 75 -15.13 -3.81 -2.15
N LEU A 76 -15.20 -2.61 -2.72
CA LEU A 76 -14.30 -2.18 -3.79
C LEU A 76 -13.88 -0.73 -3.60
N MET A 77 -12.77 -0.37 -4.27
CA MET A 77 -12.43 1.01 -4.57
C MET A 77 -12.79 1.27 -6.02
N HIS A 78 -13.66 2.26 -6.27
CA HIS A 78 -13.93 2.72 -7.62
C HIS A 78 -12.67 3.22 -8.29
N ASP A 79 -12.64 3.21 -9.62
CA ASP A 79 -11.48 3.64 -10.42
C ASP A 79 -10.85 4.96 -9.97
N LEU A 80 -11.68 5.99 -9.70
CA LEU A 80 -11.20 7.29 -9.23
C LEU A 80 -10.56 7.21 -7.84
N VAL A 81 -11.11 6.37 -6.96
CA VAL A 81 -10.57 6.16 -5.61
C VAL A 81 -9.29 5.32 -5.68
N ASN A 82 -9.25 4.35 -6.59
CA ASN A 82 -8.06 3.56 -6.87
C ASN A 82 -6.93 4.46 -7.40
N ASP A 83 -7.20 5.32 -8.38
CA ASP A 83 -6.25 6.26 -8.94
C ASP A 83 -5.70 7.23 -7.88
N LEU A 84 -6.56 7.64 -6.94
CA LEU A 84 -6.13 8.40 -5.77
C LEU A 84 -5.21 7.57 -4.86
N ALA A 85 -5.53 6.31 -4.59
CA ALA A 85 -4.68 5.42 -3.79
C ALA A 85 -3.32 5.23 -4.44
N GLN A 86 -3.27 5.03 -5.77
CA GLN A 86 -2.03 4.94 -6.53
C GLN A 86 -1.19 6.22 -6.37
N THR A 87 -1.81 7.38 -6.58
CA THR A 87 -1.13 8.68 -6.43
C THR A 87 -0.61 8.89 -5.01
N ALA A 88 -1.39 8.49 -3.99
CA ALA A 88 -0.98 8.56 -2.60
C ALA A 88 0.19 7.62 -2.29
N SER A 89 0.16 6.40 -2.82
CA SER A 89 1.21 5.40 -2.68
C SER A 89 2.52 5.89 -3.30
N SER A 90 2.49 6.41 -4.53
CA SER A 90 3.67 6.96 -5.19
C SER A 90 4.29 8.12 -4.40
N LYS A 91 3.49 8.96 -3.76
CA LYS A 91 4.01 10.03 -2.89
C LYS A 91 4.67 9.49 -1.62
N LEU A 92 4.14 8.40 -1.06
CA LEU A 92 4.76 7.75 0.10
C LEU A 92 6.05 7.03 -0.27
N SER A 93 6.13 6.40 -1.45
CA SER A 93 7.37 5.77 -1.92
C SER A 93 8.45 6.82 -2.17
N VAL A 94 8.13 7.94 -2.81
CA VAL A 94 9.09 9.05 -3.02
C VAL A 94 9.59 9.61 -1.68
N ARG A 95 8.70 9.84 -0.70
CA ARG A 95 9.12 10.29 0.64
C ARG A 95 9.99 9.26 1.36
N LEU A 96 9.75 7.97 1.14
CA LEU A 96 10.59 6.92 1.70
C LEU A 96 11.97 6.90 1.03
N GLU A 97 12.06 7.09 -0.29
CA GLU A 97 13.33 7.22 -1.03
C GLU A 97 14.12 8.45 -0.57
N GLU A 98 13.46 9.60 -0.39
CA GLU A 98 14.07 10.83 0.15
C GLU A 98 14.55 10.63 1.60
N CYS A 99 13.78 9.95 2.46
CA CYS A 99 14.20 9.61 3.81
C CYS A 99 15.34 8.58 3.85
N GLN A 100 15.37 7.62 2.92
CA GLN A 100 16.49 6.69 2.76
C GLN A 100 17.78 7.40 2.34
N GLY A 101 17.69 8.56 1.68
CA GLY A 101 18.82 9.43 1.37
C GLY A 101 19.42 10.18 2.58
N SER A 102 18.78 10.16 3.76
CA SER A 102 19.20 11.02 4.88
C SER A 102 19.90 10.35 6.05
N HIS A 103 19.61 9.09 6.45
CA HIS A 103 20.41 8.40 7.50
C HIS A 103 20.02 6.95 7.87
N ILE A 104 19.12 6.27 7.15
CA ILE A 104 18.56 4.97 7.60
C ILE A 104 18.70 3.87 6.54
N LEU A 105 19.93 3.60 6.09
CA LEU A 105 20.22 2.47 5.19
C LEU A 105 21.17 1.41 5.79
N GLU A 106 21.46 1.46 7.08
CA GLU A 106 22.29 0.40 7.70
C GLU A 106 21.53 -0.88 8.08
N GLN A 107 20.18 -0.93 7.99
CA GLN A 107 19.42 -2.08 8.51
C GLN A 107 18.32 -2.67 7.62
N SER A 108 18.18 -2.30 6.35
CA SER A 108 17.22 -2.94 5.45
C SER A 108 17.86 -4.09 4.67
N ARG A 109 18.03 -5.25 5.32
CA ARG A 109 18.52 -6.50 4.70
C ARG A 109 17.42 -7.36 4.09
N HIS A 110 16.49 -6.84 3.29
CA HIS A 110 15.46 -7.72 2.71
C HIS A 110 15.23 -7.54 1.20
N MET A 111 15.32 -8.69 0.55
CA MET A 111 15.35 -8.98 -0.88
C MET A 111 13.97 -8.79 -1.54
N SER A 112 13.95 -8.37 -2.81
CA SER A 112 12.77 -8.42 -3.67
C SER A 112 12.81 -9.64 -4.61
N TYR A 113 11.67 -10.30 -4.79
CA TYR A 113 11.47 -11.37 -5.78
C TYR A 113 10.53 -10.88 -6.89
N SER A 114 10.84 -11.20 -8.15
CA SER A 114 9.90 -11.04 -9.27
C SER A 114 9.34 -12.41 -9.65
N VAL A 115 8.02 -12.55 -9.65
CA VAL A 115 7.31 -13.74 -10.15
C VAL A 115 7.25 -13.68 -11.68
N GLY A 116 8.02 -14.54 -12.34
CA GLY A 116 7.87 -14.78 -13.76
C GLY A 116 6.60 -15.60 -14.04
N LYS A 117 5.91 -15.32 -15.15
CA LYS A 117 4.86 -16.19 -15.69
C LYS A 117 5.49 -17.54 -16.03
N GLY A 118 5.42 -18.49 -15.10
CA GLY A 118 6.02 -19.82 -15.25
C GLY A 118 6.49 -20.49 -13.96
N GLY A 119 6.36 -19.85 -12.79
CA GLY A 119 6.59 -20.54 -11.51
C GLY A 119 8.06 -20.73 -11.08
N ASP A 120 9.03 -20.31 -11.89
CA ASP A 120 10.45 -20.35 -11.51
C ASP A 120 10.96 -18.99 -11.01
N PHE A 121 11.63 -19.01 -9.85
CA PHE A 121 12.23 -17.85 -9.20
C PHE A 121 13.60 -17.55 -9.82
N VAL A 122 13.73 -16.45 -10.55
CA VAL A 122 15.03 -15.98 -11.05
C VAL A 122 15.60 -14.94 -10.09
N LYS A 123 16.80 -15.21 -9.56
CA LYS A 123 17.53 -14.31 -8.67
C LYS A 123 18.11 -13.13 -9.46
N LEU A 124 17.57 -11.93 -9.26
CA LEU A 124 18.13 -10.71 -9.83
C LEU A 124 19.36 -10.28 -9.02
N LYS A 125 20.43 -9.87 -9.71
CA LYS A 125 21.64 -9.34 -9.06
C LYS A 125 21.40 -7.90 -8.60
N PRO A 126 21.92 -7.50 -7.42
CA PRO A 126 21.79 -6.14 -6.92
C PRO A 126 22.52 -5.16 -7.84
N LEU A 127 21.85 -4.07 -8.22
CA LEU A 127 22.48 -2.92 -8.85
C LEU A 127 22.95 -1.98 -7.75
N ILE A 128 24.20 -2.14 -7.32
CA ILE A 128 24.89 -1.10 -6.57
C ILE A 128 25.52 -0.17 -7.61
N LYS A 129 25.17 1.12 -7.51
CA LYS A 129 25.81 2.26 -8.20
C LYS A 129 27.33 2.19 -7.99
N SER A 130 28.10 2.39 -9.05
CA SER A 130 29.45 2.94 -8.92
C SER A 130 29.34 4.45 -9.11
N GLU A 131 29.50 5.19 -8.02
CA GLU A 131 29.78 6.63 -8.03
C GLU A 131 31.27 6.89 -8.31
N GLN A 132 31.50 7.97 -9.06
CA GLN A 132 32.63 8.91 -9.05
C GLN A 132 34.06 8.44 -9.37
N GLN A 133 34.67 9.17 -10.31
CA GLN A 133 35.89 9.90 -9.96
C GLN A 133 35.99 11.23 -10.73
N GLU A 134 35.84 12.33 -10.00
CA GLU A 134 36.27 13.67 -10.39
C GLU A 134 37.78 13.78 -10.13
N GLY A 135 38.51 14.52 -10.97
CA GLY A 135 39.97 14.44 -11.12
C GLY A 135 40.83 15.10 -10.04
N ALA A 136 42.14 14.83 -10.09
CA ALA A 136 43.20 15.73 -9.63
C ALA A 136 44.59 15.24 -10.10
N ALA A 137 45.39 16.20 -10.56
CA ALA A 137 46.85 16.23 -10.79
C ALA A 137 47.45 15.41 -11.94
#